data_AF-G0QHJ2-F1
#
_entry.id   AF-G0QHJ2-F1
#
_cell.length_a   1.000
_cell.length_b   1.000
_cell.length_c   1.000
_cell.angle_alpha   90.00
_cell.angle_beta   90.00
_cell.angle_gamma   90.00
#
_symmetry.space_group_name_H-M   'P 1'
#
loop_
_entity.id
_entity.type
_entity.pdbx_description
1 polymer ?
#
loop_
_entity_poly.entity_id
_entity_poly.type
_entity_poly.pdbx_seq_one_letter_code
_entity_poly.pdbx_strand_id
1 'polypeptide(L)'
;MTRNTAEREYTSFRSRLGEVAISTSHIERDKNECDDWKPLENIPDQKMVNEIHFSDVRQVTYHKGSTYPYIEFETVEGDEKKMVFSVGDPVQDVFTELKERIAVYRQSFE
;
A
#
# COMPACT_ATOMS: atom_id res chain seq x y z
N MET A 1 -19.60 15.25 26.71
CA MET A 1 -18.33 14.62 26.30
C MET A 1 -18.51 14.14 24.87
N THR A 2 -18.12 14.97 23.91
CA THR A 2 -18.28 14.68 22.48
C THR A 2 -17.24 13.64 22.12
N ARG A 3 -17.64 12.39 21.95
CA ARG A 3 -16.77 11.36 21.37
C ARG A 3 -16.60 11.72 19.89
N ASN A 4 -15.40 12.17 19.57
CA ASN A 4 -14.96 12.51 18.23
C ASN A 4 -14.65 11.18 17.51
N THR A 5 -15.69 10.46 17.09
CA THR A 5 -15.57 9.30 16.20
C THR A 5 -15.62 9.80 14.77
N ALA A 6 -14.51 10.40 14.32
CA ALA A 6 -14.16 10.23 12.92
C ALA A 6 -13.68 8.78 12.81
N GLU A 7 -14.61 7.87 12.56
CA GLU A 7 -14.26 6.54 12.06
C GLU A 7 -13.41 6.80 10.81
N ARG A 8 -12.10 6.57 10.94
CA ARG A 8 -11.24 6.54 9.77
C ARG A 8 -11.77 5.41 8.91
N GLU A 9 -12.45 5.73 7.81
CA GLU A 9 -12.91 4.72 6.87
C GLU A 9 -11.68 4.07 6.26
N TYR A 10 -11.33 2.90 6.76
CA TYR A 10 -10.30 2.05 6.22
C TYR A 10 -10.95 0.99 5.34
N THR A 11 -10.43 0.84 4.12
CA THR A 11 -10.68 -0.34 3.30
C THR A 11 -9.54 -1.33 3.55
N SER A 12 -9.82 -2.44 4.23
CA SER A 12 -8.83 -3.48 4.56
C SER A 12 -8.84 -4.64 3.57
N PHE A 13 -7.65 -5.14 3.26
CA PHE A 13 -7.39 -6.29 2.41
C PHE A 13 -6.54 -7.31 3.15
N ARG A 14 -6.99 -8.56 3.15
CA ARG A 14 -6.20 -9.67 3.70
C ARG A 14 -5.07 -10.02 2.74
N SER A 15 -3.83 -9.87 3.17
CA SER A 15 -2.64 -10.38 2.51
C SER A 15 -1.89 -11.33 3.43
N ARG A 16 -1.22 -12.33 2.86
CA ARG A 16 -0.42 -13.27 3.64
C ARG A 16 0.80 -12.61 4.29
N LEU A 17 1.26 -11.49 3.74
CA LEU A 17 2.38 -10.71 4.29
C LEU A 17 1.91 -9.72 5.37
N GLY A 18 0.62 -9.62 5.67
CA GLY A 18 0.11 -8.60 6.57
C GLY A 18 -1.21 -8.04 6.08
N GLU A 19 -2.02 -7.52 6.99
CA GLU A 19 -3.22 -6.80 6.58
C GLU A 19 -2.81 -5.48 5.92
N VAL A 20 -3.40 -5.19 4.76
CA VAL A 20 -3.17 -3.94 4.02
C VAL A 20 -4.40 -3.08 4.19
N ALA A 21 -4.23 -1.88 4.73
CA ALA A 21 -5.31 -0.93 4.96
C ALA A 21 -5.09 0.33 4.12
N ILE A 22 -6.15 0.79 3.44
CA ILE A 22 -6.15 2.04 2.68
C ILE A 22 -7.11 3.00 3.37
N SER A 23 -6.59 4.16 3.78
CA SER A 23 -7.37 5.24 4.38
C SER A 23 -7.64 6.36 3.37
N THR A 24 -8.19 7.47 3.85
CA THR A 24 -8.37 8.68 3.05
C THR A 24 -7.06 9.38 2.69
N SER A 25 -5.92 9.05 3.33
CA SER A 25 -4.67 9.79 3.12
C SER A 25 -3.41 8.95 2.94
N HIS A 26 -3.46 7.65 3.24
CA HIS A 26 -2.31 6.77 3.14
C HIS A 26 -2.74 5.31 2.93
N ILE A 27 -1.79 4.50 2.49
CA ILE A 27 -1.87 3.04 2.54
C ILE A 27 -0.83 2.55 3.53
N GLU A 28 -1.21 1.59 4.36
CA GLU A 28 -0.34 0.95 5.34
C GLU A 28 -0.48 -0.58 5.31
N ARG A 29 0.53 -1.26 5.81
CA ARG A 29 0.56 -2.71 6.02
C ARG A 29 1.12 -3.01 7.39
N ASP A 30 0.30 -3.64 8.21
CA ASP A 30 0.77 -4.25 9.44
C ASP A 30 1.54 -5.52 9.13
N LYS A 31 2.84 -5.51 9.42
CA LYS A 31 3.67 -6.71 9.28
C LYS A 31 3.20 -7.75 10.29
N ASN A 32 2.62 -8.82 9.81
CA ASN A 32 2.40 -9.99 10.64
C ASN A 32 3.68 -10.82 10.69
N GLU A 33 4.00 -11.39 11.86
CA GLU A 33 5.06 -12.39 12.01
C GLU A 33 4.66 -13.68 11.27
N CYS A 34 4.83 -13.68 9.95
CA CYS A 34 4.51 -14.81 9.08
C CYS A 34 5.77 -15.27 8.34
N ASP A 35 5.91 -16.59 8.18
CA ASP A 35 7.02 -17.21 7.43
C ASP A 35 7.08 -16.76 5.96
N ASP A 36 5.98 -16.24 5.41
CA ASP A 36 5.88 -15.75 4.03
C ASP A 36 6.77 -14.51 3.76
N TRP A 37 7.31 -13.88 4.80
CA TRP A 37 8.32 -12.81 4.67
C TRP A 37 9.73 -13.33 4.40
N LYS A 38 10.08 -14.54 4.86
CA LYS A 38 11.45 -15.10 4.73
C LYS A 38 11.96 -15.13 3.28
N PRO A 39 11.15 -15.49 2.27
CA PRO A 39 11.58 -15.44 0.88
C PRO A 39 11.88 -14.02 0.35
N LEU A 40 11.36 -12.98 1.01
CA LEU A 40 11.50 -11.58 0.63
C LEU A 40 12.71 -10.89 1.27
N GLU A 41 13.37 -11.52 2.24
CA GLU A 41 14.59 -10.98 2.90
C GLU A 41 15.75 -10.73 1.92
N ASN A 42 15.70 -11.34 0.73
CA ASN A 42 16.68 -11.13 -0.34
C ASN A 42 16.35 -9.95 -1.27
N ILE A 43 15.17 -9.34 -1.13
CA ILE A 43 14.82 -8.11 -1.85
C ILE A 43 15.48 -6.95 -1.09
N PRO A 44 16.20 -6.03 -1.76
CA PRO A 44 16.84 -4.91 -1.07
C PRO A 44 15.79 -4.07 -0.30
N ASP A 45 15.90 -4.07 1.03
CA ASP A 45 14.99 -3.38 1.96
C ASP A 45 14.77 -1.91 1.59
N GLN A 46 15.77 -1.26 0.99
CA GLN A 46 15.73 0.16 0.62
C GLN A 46 14.62 0.52 -0.38
N LYS A 47 14.05 -0.44 -1.09
CA LYS A 47 12.90 -0.19 -1.98
C LYS A 47 11.57 -0.65 -1.39
N MET A 48 11.54 -1.31 -0.23
CA MET A 48 10.30 -1.82 0.35
C MET A 48 9.62 -0.80 1.25
N VAL A 49 8.30 -0.67 1.11
CA VAL A 49 7.50 0.23 1.93
C VAL A 49 6.32 -0.52 2.56
N ASN A 50 6.03 -0.17 3.81
CA ASN A 50 4.84 -0.66 4.51
C ASN A 50 3.84 0.45 4.79
N GLU A 51 4.24 1.73 4.72
CA GLU A 51 3.35 2.87 4.86
C GLU A 51 3.78 3.96 3.89
N ILE A 52 2.84 4.54 3.14
CA ILE A 52 3.10 5.70 2.29
C ILE A 52 1.89 6.64 2.25
N HIS A 53 2.15 7.92 2.48
CA HIS A 53 1.14 8.97 2.43
C HIS A 53 0.90 9.43 0.99
N PHE A 54 -0.35 9.73 0.63
CA PHE A 54 -0.73 10.09 -0.74
C PHE A 54 -0.11 11.41 -1.22
N SER A 55 0.22 12.32 -0.30
CA SER A 55 1.00 13.54 -0.62
C SER A 55 2.36 13.24 -1.23
N ASP A 56 2.94 12.09 -0.87
CA ASP A 56 4.29 11.73 -1.29
C ASP A 56 4.25 10.96 -2.61
N VAL A 57 3.06 10.59 -3.10
CA VAL A 57 2.87 9.73 -4.26
C VAL A 57 2.61 10.58 -5.50
N ARG A 58 3.53 10.48 -6.47
CA ARG A 58 3.37 11.03 -7.80
C ARG A 58 2.59 10.09 -8.71
N GLN A 59 2.95 8.80 -8.72
CA GLN A 59 2.31 7.78 -9.55
C GLN A 59 2.31 6.43 -8.84
N VAL A 60 1.28 5.63 -9.12
CA VAL A 60 1.21 4.22 -8.73
C VAL A 60 1.14 3.32 -9.94
N THR A 61 1.90 2.23 -9.93
CA THR A 61 1.92 1.22 -11.00
C THR A 61 1.79 -0.17 -10.42
N TYR A 62 0.88 -0.99 -10.97
CA TYR A 62 0.76 -2.39 -10.59
C TYR A 62 1.63 -3.28 -11.46
N HIS A 63 2.45 -4.09 -10.82
CA HIS A 63 3.27 -5.11 -11.45
C HIS A 63 2.80 -6.48 -11.02
N LYS A 64 2.26 -7.25 -11.97
CA LYS A 64 1.74 -8.61 -11.69
C LYS A 64 2.82 -9.56 -11.16
N GLY A 65 4.07 -9.39 -11.59
CA GLY A 65 5.20 -10.26 -11.22
C GLY A 65 5.00 -11.73 -11.64
N SER A 66 6.09 -12.44 -11.90
CA SER A 66 6.04 -13.91 -12.08
C SER A 66 6.09 -14.65 -10.74
N THR A 67 6.73 -14.04 -9.72
CA THR A 67 6.93 -14.66 -8.39
C THR A 67 6.29 -13.85 -7.27
N TYR A 68 6.39 -12.52 -7.30
CA TYR A 68 5.76 -11.65 -6.30
C TYR A 68 5.14 -10.44 -6.99
N PRO A 69 3.80 -10.30 -7.03
CA PRO A 69 3.18 -9.06 -7.44
C PRO A 69 3.58 -7.92 -6.51
N TYR A 70 3.67 -6.70 -7.04
CA TYR A 70 3.90 -5.52 -6.22
C TYR A 70 3.20 -4.28 -6.78
N ILE A 71 2.92 -3.34 -5.89
CA ILE A 71 2.55 -1.97 -6.24
C ILE A 71 3.79 -1.12 -6.09
N GLU A 72 4.18 -0.44 -7.17
CA GLU A 72 5.25 0.54 -7.19
C GLU A 72 4.66 1.94 -6.97
N PHE A 73 5.32 2.70 -6.12
CA PHE A 73 5.02 4.09 -5.81
C PHE A 73 6.20 4.92 -6.26
N GLU A 74 5.99 5.72 -7.29
CA GLU A 74 6.92 6.79 -7.62
C GLU A 74 6.60 7.99 -6.74
N THR A 75 7.58 8.45 -5.99
CA THR A 75 7.43 9.57 -5.06
C THR A 75 7.58 10.93 -5.75
N VAL A 76 7.09 11.98 -5.11
CA VAL A 76 7.27 13.37 -5.59
C VAL A 76 8.75 13.78 -5.67
N GLU A 77 9.64 13.12 -4.92
CA GLU A 77 11.09 13.34 -4.92
C GLU A 77 11.82 12.54 -6.01
N GLY A 78 11.11 11.64 -6.72
CA GLY A 78 11.68 10.79 -7.79
C GLY A 78 12.18 9.43 -7.32
N ASP A 79 11.99 9.07 -6.04
CA ASP A 79 12.30 7.74 -5.52
C ASP A 79 11.22 6.71 -5.88
N GLU A 80 11.62 5.46 -6.04
CA GLU A 80 10.74 4.30 -6.24
C GLU A 80 10.62 3.47 -4.96
N LYS A 81 9.39 3.34 -4.45
CA LYS A 81 9.06 2.46 -3.32
C LYS A 81 8.13 1.33 -3.78
N LYS A 82 8.17 0.17 -3.12
CA LYS A 82 7.45 -1.04 -3.51
C LYS A 82 6.76 -1.69 -2.32
N MET A 83 5.46 -1.93 -2.45
CA MET A 83 4.72 -2.81 -1.56
C MET A 83 4.54 -4.15 -2.26
N VAL A 84 5.30 -5.16 -1.80
CA VAL A 84 5.30 -6.52 -2.35
C VAL A 84 4.17 -7.34 -1.72
N PHE A 85 3.56 -8.23 -2.49
CA PHE A 85 2.47 -9.10 -2.09
C PHE A 85 2.81 -10.57 -2.37
N SER A 86 2.17 -11.48 -1.64
CA SER A 86 2.26 -12.92 -1.91
C SER A 86 1.41 -13.30 -3.13
N VAL A 87 1.78 -14.41 -3.78
CA VAL A 87 0.96 -14.97 -4.86
C VAL A 87 -0.43 -15.33 -4.33
N GLY A 88 -1.47 -14.83 -5.00
CA GLY A 88 -2.86 -15.04 -4.62
C GLY A 88 -3.43 -13.98 -3.67
N ASP A 89 -2.64 -13.01 -3.24
CA ASP A 89 -3.15 -11.83 -2.54
C ASP A 89 -4.02 -10.96 -3.49
N PRO A 90 -4.98 -10.18 -2.96
CA PRO A 90 -5.91 -9.36 -3.74
C PRO A 90 -5.27 -8.07 -4.28
N VAL A 91 -4.08 -8.15 -4.89
CA VAL A 91 -3.27 -6.98 -5.27
C VAL A 91 -3.96 -6.05 -6.27
N GLN A 92 -4.75 -6.63 -7.18
CA GLN A 92 -5.52 -5.84 -8.16
C GLN A 92 -6.62 -5.02 -7.49
N ASP A 93 -7.27 -5.57 -6.46
CA ASP A 93 -8.32 -4.89 -5.72
C ASP A 93 -7.70 -3.77 -4.87
N VAL A 94 -6.59 -4.07 -4.18
CA VAL A 94 -5.78 -3.07 -3.45
C VAL A 94 -5.37 -1.93 -4.38
N PHE A 95 -4.86 -2.24 -5.57
CA PHE A 95 -4.44 -1.22 -6.54
C PHE A 95 -5.61 -0.37 -7.05
N THR A 96 -6.77 -0.97 -7.26
CA THR A 96 -7.97 -0.27 -7.72
C THR A 96 -8.45 0.72 -6.66
N GLU A 97 -8.63 0.26 -5.43
CA GLU A 97 -9.00 1.11 -4.28
C GLU A 97 -7.97 2.22 -4.04
N LEU A 98 -6.68 1.89 -4.10
CA LEU A 98 -5.59 2.85 -3.91
C LEU A 98 -5.67 4.00 -4.93
N LYS A 99 -5.91 3.67 -6.20
CA LYS A 99 -6.05 4.70 -7.25
C LYS A 99 -7.25 5.61 -7.01
N GLU A 100 -8.39 5.03 -6.62
CA GLU A 100 -9.60 5.80 -6.31
C GLU A 100 -9.36 6.75 -5.12
N ARG A 101 -8.76 6.25 -4.04
CA ARG A 101 -8.45 7.06 -2.85
C ARG A 101 -7.43 8.16 -3.13
N ILE A 102 -6.38 7.90 -3.91
CA ILE A 102 -5.43 8.93 -4.34
C ILE A 102 -6.12 10.01 -5.18
N ALA A 103 -7.01 9.62 -6.11
CA ALA A 103 -7.72 10.59 -6.94
C ALA A 103 -8.63 11.51 -6.10
N VAL A 104 -9.35 10.95 -5.12
CA VAL A 104 -10.17 11.72 -4.17
C VAL A 104 -9.32 12.64 -3.30
N TYR A 105 -8.18 12.14 -2.80
CA TYR A 105 -7.26 12.93 -1.99
C TYR A 105 -6.76 14.16 -2.77
N ARG A 106 -6.29 13.97 -4.00
CA ARG A 106 -5.82 15.09 -4.84
C ARG A 106 -6.91 16.13 -5.10
N GLN A 107 -8.14 15.72 -5.39
CA GLN A 107 -9.25 16.66 -5.56
C GLN A 107 -9.58 17.49 -4.31
N SER A 108 -9.23 16.99 -3.13
CA SER A 108 -9.58 17.62 -1.85
C SER A 108 -8.44 18.50 -1.29
N PHE A 109 -7.20 18.25 -1.70
CA PHE A 109 -6.00 18.85 -1.10
C PHE A 109 -5.04 19.50 -2.11
N GLU A 110 -5.24 19.33 -3.43
CA GLU A 110 -4.57 20.07 -4.51
C GLU A 110 -5.51 21.09 -5.17
#